data_AF-A0A344LKB3-F1
#
_entry.id   AF-A0A344LKB3-F1
#
_cell.length_a   1.000
_cell.length_b   1.000
_cell.length_c   1.000
_cell.angle_alpha   90.00
_cell.angle_beta   90.00
_cell.angle_gamma   90.00
#
_symmetry.space_group_name_H-M   'P 1'
#
loop_
_entity.id
_entity.type
_entity.pdbx_description
1 polymer ?
#
loop_
_entity_poly.entity_id
_entity_poly.type
_entity_poly.pdbx_seq_one_letter_code
_entity_poly.pdbx_strand_id
1 'polypeptide(L)' 'MPGPPGQQSQPQPIDPRAGIDEAVSGLAELDRVPLAEHVERFDAVHTELTVALSSIDKV' A
#
# COMPACT_ATOMS: atom_id res chain seq x y z
N MET A 1 -17.10 -35.70 16.71
CA MET A 1 -16.22 -34.80 17.49
C MET A 1 -16.35 -33.39 16.92
N PRO A 2 -16.79 -32.39 17.69
CA PRO A 2 -16.78 -30.99 17.25
C PRO A 2 -15.33 -30.50 17.14
N GLY A 3 -14.94 -29.90 16.02
CA GLY A 3 -13.62 -29.29 15.85
C GLY A 3 -13.50 -27.98 16.66
N PRO A 4 -12.28 -27.58 17.09
CA PRO A 4 -12.12 -26.42 17.95
C PRO A 4 -12.36 -25.12 17.18
N PRO A 5 -13.07 -24.12 17.78
CA PRO A 5 -13.27 -22.81 17.18
C PRO A 5 -12.05 -21.91 17.44
N GLY A 6 -11.71 -21.11 16.44
CA GLY A 6 -10.87 -19.93 16.63
C GLY A 6 -9.42 -20.09 16.19
N GLN A 7 -9.19 -20.30 14.89
CA GLN A 7 -8.04 -19.64 14.27
C GLN A 7 -8.35 -18.14 14.28
N GLN A 8 -7.95 -17.49 15.37
CA GLN A 8 -7.91 -16.04 15.48
C GLN A 8 -7.03 -15.55 14.34
N SER A 9 -7.59 -14.75 13.43
CA SER A 9 -6.86 -14.08 12.37
C SER A 9 -5.77 -13.22 13.02
N GLN A 10 -4.57 -13.77 13.17
CA GLN A 10 -3.42 -13.00 13.60
C GLN A 10 -3.23 -11.90 12.55
N PRO A 11 -3.04 -10.62 12.93
CA PRO A 11 -2.74 -9.59 11.96
C PRO A 11 -1.46 -10.02 11.24
N GLN A 12 -1.61 -10.39 9.97
CA GLN A 12 -0.47 -10.72 9.12
C GLN A 12 0.44 -9.50 9.15
N PRO A 13 1.75 -9.65 9.43
CA PRO A 13 2.68 -8.55 9.26
C PRO A 13 2.59 -8.12 7.79
N ILE A 14 1.98 -6.96 7.54
CA ILE A 14 1.93 -6.35 6.22
C ILE A 14 3.39 -6.07 5.87
N ASP A 15 3.89 -6.73 4.84
CA ASP A 15 5.24 -6.48 4.34
C ASP A 15 5.28 -5.02 3.89
N PRO A 16 6.13 -4.17 4.50
CA PRO A 16 6.22 -2.77 4.10
C PRO A 16 6.62 -2.61 2.62
N ARG A 17 7.33 -3.61 2.06
CA ARG A 17 7.65 -3.66 0.63
C ARG A 17 6.41 -3.79 -0.24
N ALA A 18 5.40 -4.53 0.22
CA ALA A 18 4.12 -4.64 -0.50
C ALA A 18 3.40 -3.29 -0.56
N GLY A 19 3.47 -2.46 0.50
CA GLY A 19 2.91 -1.11 0.49
C GLY A 19 3.65 -0.15 -0.46
N ILE A 20 4.96 -0.34 -0.64
CA ILE A 20 5.74 0.40 -1.65
C ILE A 20 5.34 -0.02 -3.06
N ASP A 21 5.20 -1.32 -3.33
CA ASP A 21 4.80 -1.84 -4.64
C ASP A 21 3.38 -1.37 -5.01
N GLU A 22 2.46 -1.36 -4.05
CA GLU A 22 1.10 -0.84 -4.22
C GLU A 22 1.12 0.65 -4.59
N ALA A 23 1.84 1.48 -3.81
CA ALA A 23 1.95 2.90 -4.09
C ALA A 23 2.55 3.18 -5.49
N VAL A 24 3.60 2.45 -5.88
CA VAL A 24 4.22 2.61 -7.22
C VAL A 24 3.28 2.14 -8.33
N SER A 25 2.46 1.12 -8.09
CA SER A 25 1.45 0.66 -9.06
C SER A 25 0.41 1.74 -9.37
N GLY A 26 0.18 2.68 -8.45
CA GLY A 26 -0.70 3.85 -8.66
C GLY A 26 -0.21 4.80 -9.77
N LEU A 27 1.07 4.71 -10.17
CA LEU A 27 1.62 5.46 -11.30
C LEU A 27 1.49 4.74 -12.65
N ALA A 28 0.98 3.51 -12.66
CA ALA A 28 0.73 2.80 -13.92
C ALA A 28 -0.32 3.56 -14.75
N GLU A 29 -0.18 3.50 -16.08
CA GLU A 29 -1.16 4.06 -17.02
C GLU A 29 -1.41 5.57 -16.86
N LEU A 30 -0.40 6.33 -16.40
CA LEU A 30 -0.47 7.80 -16.34
C LEU A 30 -0.70 8.41 -17.73
N ASP A 31 -0.18 7.79 -18.79
CA ASP A 31 -0.39 8.20 -20.18
C ASP A 31 -1.86 8.08 -20.64
N ARG A 32 -2.68 7.30 -19.92
CA ARG A 32 -4.11 7.15 -20.20
C ARG A 32 -4.99 8.18 -19.49
N VAL A 33 -4.42 9.04 -18.65
CA VAL A 33 -5.15 10.13 -17.98
C VAL A 33 -4.64 11.51 -18.41
N PRO A 34 -5.49 12.54 -18.37
CA PRO A 34 -5.10 13.92 -18.64
C PRO A 34 -3.93 14.37 -17.75
N LEU A 35 -3.04 15.21 -18.31
CA LEU A 35 -1.89 15.77 -17.59
C LEU A 35 -2.29 16.48 -16.28
N ALA A 36 -3.47 17.10 -16.25
CA ALA A 36 -4.01 17.76 -15.05
C ALA A 36 -4.23 16.78 -13.88
N GLU A 37 -4.53 15.51 -14.17
CA GLU A 37 -4.75 14.45 -13.16
C GLU A 37 -3.44 13.81 -12.69
N HIS A 38 -2.32 14.03 -13.41
CA HIS A 38 -1.02 13.48 -13.03
C HIS A 38 -0.59 13.97 -11.66
N VAL A 39 -0.81 15.26 -11.38
CA VAL A 39 -0.42 15.89 -10.11
C VAL A 39 -1.11 15.22 -8.93
N GLU A 40 -2.42 14.97 -9.03
CA GLU A 40 -3.20 14.30 -7.99
C GLU A 40 -2.71 12.85 -7.76
N ARG A 41 -2.41 12.11 -8.84
CA ARG A 41 -1.83 10.76 -8.71
C ARG A 41 -0.45 10.78 -8.05
N PHE A 42 0.41 11.70 -8.44
CA PHE A 42 1.73 11.82 -7.82
C PHE A 42 1.64 12.17 -6.33
N ASP A 43 0.69 13.04 -5.93
CA ASP A 43 0.48 13.40 -4.53
C ASP A 43 -0.04 12.21 -3.69
N ALA A 44 -0.98 11.44 -4.24
CA ALA A 44 -1.49 10.22 -3.61
C ALA A 44 -0.35 9.20 -3.38
N VAL A 45 0.45 8.93 -4.42
CA VAL A 45 1.58 7.99 -4.35
C VAL A 45 2.65 8.49 -3.38
N HIS A 46 2.94 9.80 -3.36
CA HIS A 46 3.88 10.38 -2.40
C HIS A 46 3.41 10.20 -0.95
N THR A 47 2.11 10.38 -0.70
CA THR A 47 1.52 10.16 0.62
C THR A 47 1.61 8.69 1.04
N GLU A 48 1.26 7.76 0.17
CA GLU A 48 1.34 6.32 0.46
C GLU A 48 2.78 5.85 0.70
N LEU A 49 3.73 6.30 -0.13
CA LEU A 49 5.15 6.01 0.07
C LEU A 49 5.67 6.57 1.40
N THR A 50 5.24 7.78 1.77
CA THR A 50 5.62 8.38 3.06
C THR A 50 5.13 7.53 4.23
N VAL A 51 3.90 7.02 4.16
CA VAL A 51 3.34 6.12 5.17
C VAL A 51 4.10 4.79 5.21
N ALA A 52 4.31 4.16 4.05
CA ALA A 52 5.00 2.88 3.93
C ALA A 52 6.43 2.98 4.47
N LEU A 53 7.19 4.00 4.08
CA LEU A 53 8.57 4.20 4.53
C LEU A 53 8.63 4.55 6.03
N SER A 54 7.71 5.37 6.52
CA SER A 54 7.63 5.69 7.97
C SER A 54 7.30 4.45 8.82
N SER A 55 6.63 3.45 8.25
CA SER A 55 6.36 2.18 8.94
C SER A 55 7.61 1.30 9.06
N ILE A 56 8.53 1.39 8.09
CA ILE A 56 9.82 0.68 8.09
C ILE A 56 10.78 1.32 9.07
N ASP A 57 10.80 2.65 9.17
CA ASP A 57 11.73 3.39 10.03
C ASP A 57 11.45 3.19 11.54
N LYS A 58 10.30 2.61 11.91
CA LYS A 58 9.91 2.32 13.30
C LYS A 58 10.42 0.96 13.83
N VAL A 59 11.36 0.31 13.14
CA VAL A 59 11.99 -0.95 13.59
C VAL A 59 13.04 -0.76 14.68
#